data_AF-A0A432JLM3-F1
#
_entry.id   AF-A0A432JLM3-F1
#
_cell.length_a   1.000
_cell.length_b   1.000
_cell.length_c   1.000
_cell.angle_alpha   90.00
_cell.angle_beta   90.00
_cell.angle_gamma   90.00
#
_symmetry.space_group_name_H-M   'P 1'
#
loop_
_entity.id
_entity.type
_entity.pdbx_description
1 polymer ?
#
loop_
_entity_poly.entity_id
_entity_poly.type
_entity_poly.pdbx_seq_one_letter_code
_entity_poly.pdbx_strand_id
1 'polypeptide(L)'
;KDSNWLLSVTVNRQPQFKDQPSDVIVAWAYALFPDNKGDFIKKRMSECTGKELLQELLYHLGIDEKDMQQYIDESKVRPAMMPYITSQFMPRVAGDRPEVVPEGSTNLAFLGQFAEIKDDCVFTVEYSVRSAIMAVYTLLKLDKKVPEIYASQYDVRVVAASTKAMFSGRPLPAEGIVKKLLANTTLEGLI
;
A
#
# COMPACT_ATOMS: atom_id res chain seq x y z
N LYS A 1 9.92 -6.05 -12.74
CA LYS A 1 8.92 -5.45 -13.66
C LYS A 1 8.38 -6.50 -14.63
N ASP A 2 9.28 -7.28 -15.23
CA ASP A 2 8.92 -8.19 -16.33
C ASP A 2 8.63 -9.63 -15.86
N SER A 3 8.45 -9.85 -14.55
CA SER A 3 8.08 -11.14 -13.98
C SER A 3 6.61 -11.46 -14.29
N ASN A 4 6.30 -12.68 -14.73
CA ASN A 4 4.94 -13.12 -15.03
C ASN A 4 3.98 -13.06 -13.84
N TRP A 5 4.50 -13.19 -12.61
CA TRP A 5 3.72 -13.07 -11.38
C TRP A 5 3.49 -11.61 -10.94
N LEU A 6 4.17 -10.64 -11.58
CA LEU A 6 4.34 -9.28 -11.08
C LEU A 6 4.84 -9.29 -9.63
N LEU A 7 5.96 -9.99 -9.43
CA LEU A 7 6.62 -10.23 -8.15
C LEU A 7 7.29 -8.96 -7.63
N SER A 8 7.15 -8.72 -6.34
CA SER A 8 7.85 -7.67 -5.61
C SER A 8 8.40 -8.22 -4.30
N VAL A 9 9.57 -7.73 -3.90
CA VAL A 9 10.25 -8.09 -2.66
C VAL A 9 10.68 -6.83 -1.92
N THR A 10 10.62 -6.86 -0.61
CA THR A 10 11.16 -5.81 0.27
C THR A 10 11.95 -6.43 1.40
N VAL A 11 13.01 -5.73 1.80
CA VAL A 11 13.79 -6.02 3.00
C VAL A 11 13.79 -4.75 3.82
N ASN A 12 13.04 -4.77 4.92
CA ASN A 12 12.99 -3.66 5.86
C ASN A 12 14.28 -3.60 6.69
N ARG A 13 14.38 -2.58 7.57
CA ARG A 13 15.48 -2.49 8.54
C ARG A 13 15.54 -3.77 9.38
N GLN A 14 16.74 -4.31 9.53
CA GLN A 14 17.00 -5.49 10.34
C GLN A 14 17.55 -5.05 11.72
N PRO A 15 17.18 -5.74 12.82
CA PRO A 15 16.23 -6.85 12.87
C PRO A 15 14.78 -6.37 12.73
N GLN A 16 13.94 -7.14 12.02
CA GLN A 16 12.50 -6.87 11.90
C GLN A 16 11.74 -7.38 13.14
N PHE A 17 12.23 -8.45 13.77
CA PHE A 17 11.70 -8.99 15.01
C PHE A 17 12.67 -8.77 16.17
N LYS A 18 12.16 -8.48 17.37
CA LYS A 18 12.98 -8.12 18.54
C LYS A 18 14.07 -9.15 18.86
N ASP A 19 13.74 -10.43 18.74
CA ASP A 19 14.63 -11.56 19.09
C ASP A 19 15.23 -12.24 17.84
N GLN A 20 15.26 -11.54 16.70
CA GLN A 20 15.85 -12.04 15.48
C GLN A 20 17.39 -12.15 15.63
N PRO A 21 18.00 -13.31 15.34
CA PRO A 21 19.45 -13.46 15.34
C PRO A 21 20.13 -12.46 14.40
N SER A 22 21.33 -11.98 14.77
CA SER A 22 22.05 -10.93 14.04
C SER A 22 22.52 -11.34 12.63
N ASP A 23 22.61 -12.64 12.38
CA ASP A 23 23.00 -13.28 11.13
C ASP A 23 21.80 -13.67 10.24
N VAL A 24 20.56 -13.40 10.68
CA VAL A 24 19.34 -13.70 9.94
C VAL A 24 18.77 -12.43 9.33
N ILE A 25 18.34 -12.50 8.06
CA ILE A 25 17.61 -11.43 7.37
C ILE A 25 16.18 -11.90 7.08
N VAL A 26 15.21 -11.01 7.30
CA VAL A 26 13.81 -11.26 6.94
C VAL A 26 13.45 -10.42 5.71
N ALA A 27 13.19 -11.12 4.61
CA ALA A 27 12.61 -10.56 3.40
C ALA A 27 11.11 -10.88 3.34
N TRP A 28 10.32 -9.96 2.80
CA TRP A 28 8.92 -10.19 2.47
C TRP A 28 8.71 -10.03 0.97
N ALA A 29 8.07 -11.02 0.35
CA ALA A 29 7.74 -11.00 -1.06
C ALA A 29 6.27 -11.31 -1.28
N TYR A 30 5.72 -10.73 -2.34
CA TYR A 30 4.35 -11.00 -2.80
C TYR A 30 4.29 -10.83 -4.32
N ALA A 31 3.23 -11.36 -4.92
CA ALA A 31 2.96 -11.17 -6.33
C ALA A 31 1.48 -10.84 -6.56
N LEU A 32 1.19 -10.16 -7.67
CA LEU A 32 -0.17 -9.71 -8.00
C LEU A 32 -0.92 -10.66 -8.94
N PHE A 33 -0.21 -11.57 -9.61
CA PHE A 33 -0.81 -12.54 -10.55
C PHE A 33 -0.54 -13.99 -10.12
N PRO A 34 -1.20 -14.48 -9.05
CA PRO A 34 -0.90 -15.78 -8.48
C PRO A 34 -1.28 -16.97 -9.38
N ASP A 35 -2.17 -16.76 -10.35
CA ASP A 35 -2.63 -17.79 -11.29
C ASP A 35 -1.81 -17.87 -12.58
N ASN A 36 -0.83 -16.97 -12.76
CA ASN A 36 0.10 -17.02 -13.90
C ASN A 36 1.20 -18.03 -13.65
N LYS A 37 1.71 -18.65 -14.73
CA LYS A 37 2.93 -19.46 -14.66
C LYS A 37 4.16 -18.56 -14.50
N GLY A 38 5.12 -18.99 -13.69
CA GLY A 38 6.39 -18.29 -13.52
C GLY A 38 7.28 -18.35 -14.75
N ASP A 39 8.29 -17.48 -14.74
CA ASP A 39 9.36 -17.38 -15.73
C ASP A 39 10.40 -18.47 -15.57
N PHE A 40 10.76 -18.88 -14.34
CA PHE A 40 11.65 -20.00 -14.08
C PHE A 40 10.84 -21.24 -13.70
N ILE A 41 9.99 -21.13 -12.69
CA ILE A 41 9.06 -22.17 -12.25
C ILE A 41 7.81 -22.15 -13.13
N LYS A 42 7.65 -23.19 -13.96
CA LYS A 42 6.53 -23.30 -14.93
C LYS A 42 5.18 -23.71 -14.31
N LYS A 43 4.91 -23.29 -13.06
CA LYS A 43 3.69 -23.54 -12.29
C LYS A 43 3.02 -22.22 -11.92
N ARG A 44 1.72 -22.27 -11.56
CA ARG A 44 1.05 -21.12 -10.95
C ARG A 44 1.70 -20.82 -9.60
N MET A 45 1.86 -19.55 -9.25
CA MET A 45 2.41 -19.18 -7.93
C MET A 45 1.60 -19.82 -6.79
N SER A 46 0.27 -19.87 -6.93
CA SER A 46 -0.65 -20.48 -5.96
C SER A 46 -0.44 -21.99 -5.74
N GLU A 47 0.27 -22.65 -6.64
CA GLU A 47 0.59 -24.09 -6.60
C GLU A 47 2.04 -24.36 -6.16
N CYS A 48 2.83 -23.31 -5.91
CA CYS A 48 4.25 -23.42 -5.60
C CYS A 48 4.51 -23.70 -4.11
N THR A 49 5.50 -24.53 -3.85
CA THR A 49 6.11 -24.69 -2.53
C THR A 49 6.99 -23.48 -2.18
N GLY A 50 7.36 -23.33 -0.90
CA GLY A 50 8.29 -22.27 -0.48
C GLY A 50 9.64 -22.31 -1.21
N LYS A 51 10.17 -23.52 -1.51
CA LYS A 51 11.39 -23.70 -2.31
C LYS A 51 11.22 -23.13 -3.71
N GLU A 52 10.12 -23.47 -4.38
CA GLU A 52 9.84 -23.01 -5.76
C GLU A 52 9.62 -21.49 -5.81
N LEU A 53 8.92 -20.92 -4.83
CA LEU A 53 8.76 -19.46 -4.72
C LEU A 53 10.10 -18.73 -4.59
N LEU A 54 11.03 -19.29 -3.81
CA LEU A 54 12.37 -18.74 -3.66
C LEU A 54 13.20 -18.89 -4.94
N GLN A 55 13.11 -20.02 -5.63
CA GLN A 55 13.79 -20.22 -6.92
C GLN A 55 13.38 -19.18 -7.96
N GLU A 56 12.07 -18.91 -8.07
CA GLU A 56 11.58 -17.85 -8.96
C GLU A 56 12.14 -16.47 -8.57
N LEU A 57 12.14 -16.15 -7.27
CA LEU A 57 12.70 -14.88 -6.78
C LEU A 57 14.19 -14.77 -7.10
N LEU A 58 14.99 -15.83 -6.83
CA LEU A 58 16.42 -15.86 -7.10
C LEU A 58 16.73 -15.70 -8.59
N TYR A 59 15.93 -16.32 -9.47
CA TYR A 59 16.01 -16.12 -10.91
C TYR A 59 15.85 -14.64 -11.29
N HIS A 60 14.85 -13.95 -10.74
CA HIS A 60 14.65 -12.51 -11.00
C HIS A 60 15.70 -11.60 -10.33
N LEU A 61 16.42 -12.08 -9.33
CA LEU A 61 17.59 -11.42 -8.75
C LEU A 61 18.87 -11.66 -9.56
N GLY A 62 18.81 -12.48 -10.62
CA GLY A 62 19.94 -12.78 -11.50
C GLY A 62 20.90 -13.83 -10.96
N ILE A 63 20.44 -14.67 -10.03
CA ILE A 63 21.23 -15.80 -9.52
C ILE A 63 21.15 -16.97 -10.51
N ASP A 64 22.30 -17.48 -10.94
CA ASP A 64 22.38 -18.64 -11.82
C ASP A 64 21.81 -19.90 -11.16
N GLU A 65 21.15 -20.76 -11.94
CA GLU A 65 20.52 -22.00 -11.45
C GLU A 65 21.48 -22.89 -10.65
N LYS A 66 22.73 -23.02 -11.12
CA LYS A 66 23.80 -23.81 -10.45
C LYS A 66 24.11 -23.31 -9.03
N ASP A 67 23.88 -22.02 -8.78
CA ASP A 67 24.21 -21.34 -7.53
C ASP A 67 22.98 -21.13 -6.64
N MET A 68 21.77 -21.50 -7.08
CA MET A 68 20.56 -21.32 -6.28
C MET A 68 20.51 -22.24 -5.06
N GLN A 69 21.10 -23.43 -5.15
CA GLN A 69 20.93 -24.49 -4.13
C GLN A 69 21.47 -24.07 -2.76
N GLN A 70 22.62 -23.38 -2.69
CA GLN A 70 23.15 -22.83 -1.43
C GLN A 70 22.17 -21.88 -0.74
N TYR A 71 21.52 -20.98 -1.49
CA TYR A 71 20.55 -20.04 -0.94
C TYR A 71 19.29 -20.75 -0.45
N ILE A 72 18.86 -21.78 -1.17
CA ILE A 72 17.71 -22.60 -0.78
C ILE A 72 17.98 -23.33 0.54
N ASP A 73 19.19 -23.87 0.71
CA ASP A 73 19.56 -24.63 1.90
C ASP A 73 19.70 -23.74 3.15
N GLU A 74 20.07 -22.48 2.97
CA GLU A 74 20.19 -21.48 4.05
C GLU A 74 18.87 -20.71 4.33
N SER A 75 17.83 -20.90 3.51
CA SER A 75 16.60 -20.11 3.59
C SER A 75 15.41 -20.89 4.14
N LYS A 76 14.61 -20.22 4.97
CA LYS A 76 13.29 -20.71 5.40
C LYS A 76 12.20 -19.85 4.78
N VAL A 77 11.37 -20.46 3.93
CA VAL A 77 10.28 -19.77 3.24
C VAL A 77 8.95 -20.21 3.83
N ARG A 78 8.15 -19.24 4.29
CA ARG A 78 6.80 -19.46 4.82
C ARG A 78 5.77 -18.81 3.89
N PRO A 79 5.17 -19.57 2.96
CA PRO A 79 4.12 -19.02 2.10
C PRO A 79 2.83 -18.76 2.91
N ALA A 80 2.08 -17.75 2.49
CA ALA A 80 0.76 -17.44 3.05
C ALA A 80 -0.22 -17.14 1.90
N MET A 81 -1.20 -18.01 1.72
CA MET A 81 -2.32 -17.77 0.79
C MET A 81 -3.43 -17.05 1.54
N MET A 82 -3.79 -15.86 1.05
CA MET A 82 -4.77 -14.98 1.72
C MET A 82 -5.92 -14.66 0.74
N PRO A 83 -7.01 -15.44 0.75
CA PRO A 83 -8.08 -15.33 -0.25
C PRO A 83 -8.76 -13.95 -0.29
N TYR A 84 -8.71 -13.20 0.81
CA TYR A 84 -9.37 -11.91 0.95
C TYR A 84 -8.40 -10.73 1.10
N ILE A 85 -7.11 -10.90 0.83
CA ILE A 85 -6.12 -9.83 1.03
C ILE A 85 -6.47 -8.56 0.22
N THR A 86 -7.02 -8.70 -0.98
CA THR A 86 -7.44 -7.58 -1.85
C THR A 86 -8.91 -7.20 -1.71
N SER A 87 -9.67 -7.85 -0.82
CA SER A 87 -11.14 -7.68 -0.72
C SER A 87 -11.59 -6.23 -0.46
N GLN A 88 -10.76 -5.43 0.22
CA GLN A 88 -11.04 -4.01 0.52
C GLN A 88 -11.10 -3.12 -0.73
N PHE A 89 -10.50 -3.56 -1.85
CA PHE A 89 -10.44 -2.82 -3.12
C PHE A 89 -11.44 -3.32 -4.16
N MET A 90 -12.32 -4.26 -3.81
CA MET A 90 -13.39 -4.66 -4.72
C MET A 90 -14.28 -3.47 -5.06
N PRO A 91 -14.79 -3.36 -6.31
CA PRO A 91 -15.77 -2.36 -6.67
C PRO A 91 -16.95 -2.39 -5.71
N ARG A 92 -17.41 -1.21 -5.30
CA ARG A 92 -18.49 -1.03 -4.34
C ARG A 92 -19.36 0.16 -4.71
N VAL A 93 -20.56 0.21 -4.17
CA VAL A 93 -21.47 1.35 -4.24
C VAL A 93 -21.70 1.94 -2.85
N ALA A 94 -22.24 3.16 -2.80
CA ALA A 94 -22.64 3.77 -1.53
C ALA A 94 -23.64 2.88 -0.80
N GLY A 95 -23.41 2.60 0.48
CA GLY A 95 -24.23 1.70 1.29
C GLY A 95 -23.70 0.27 1.43
N ASP A 96 -22.75 -0.17 0.59
CA ASP A 96 -22.13 -1.51 0.74
C ASP A 96 -21.33 -1.65 2.04
N ARG A 97 -20.87 -0.52 2.59
CA ARG A 97 -20.21 -0.41 3.89
C ARG A 97 -21.09 0.38 4.84
N PRO A 98 -21.27 -0.05 6.10
CA PRO A 98 -22.00 0.70 7.10
C PRO A 98 -21.20 1.92 7.56
N GLU A 99 -21.88 3.01 7.90
CA GLU A 99 -21.29 4.10 8.68
C GLU A 99 -20.67 3.56 9.97
N VAL A 100 -19.61 4.22 10.46
CA VAL A 100 -18.94 3.83 11.71
C VAL A 100 -19.93 3.71 12.87
N VAL A 101 -20.86 4.68 13.00
CA VAL A 101 -22.02 4.60 13.88
C VAL A 101 -23.27 4.80 13.03
N PRO A 102 -24.01 3.72 12.72
CA PRO A 102 -25.23 3.84 11.92
C PRO A 102 -26.27 4.75 12.57
N GLU A 103 -27.08 5.41 11.74
CA GLU A 103 -28.19 6.24 12.21
C GLU A 103 -29.11 5.47 13.17
N GLY A 104 -29.46 6.10 14.30
CA GLY A 104 -30.27 5.48 15.35
C GLY A 104 -29.53 4.50 16.27
N SER A 105 -28.27 4.14 15.96
CA SER A 105 -27.45 3.33 16.85
C SER A 105 -27.13 4.09 18.15
N THR A 106 -27.33 3.44 19.29
CA THR A 106 -27.05 4.00 20.62
C THR A 106 -25.89 3.30 21.34
N ASN A 107 -25.53 2.10 20.90
CA ASN A 107 -24.55 1.25 21.57
C ASN A 107 -23.78 0.30 20.63
N LEU A 108 -23.88 0.49 19.30
CA LEU A 108 -23.20 -0.34 18.29
C LEU A 108 -22.39 0.54 17.33
N ALA A 109 -21.19 0.09 16.97
CA ALA A 109 -20.35 0.69 15.94
C ALA A 109 -19.65 -0.38 15.08
N PHE A 110 -19.39 -0.04 13.81
CA PHE A 110 -18.56 -0.81 12.89
C PHE A 110 -17.17 -0.15 12.77
N LEU A 111 -16.12 -0.95 12.88
CA LEU A 111 -14.73 -0.47 12.86
C LEU A 111 -13.93 -1.10 11.72
N GLY A 112 -12.83 -0.46 11.37
CA GLY A 112 -11.84 -0.99 10.44
C GLY A 112 -12.19 -0.77 8.98
N GLN A 113 -11.58 -1.57 8.13
CA GLN A 113 -11.45 -1.32 6.69
C GLN A 113 -12.76 -1.43 5.90
N PHE A 114 -13.80 -1.98 6.51
CA PHE A 114 -15.12 -2.16 5.90
C PHE A 114 -16.19 -1.25 6.51
N ALA A 115 -15.84 -0.34 7.41
CA ALA A 115 -16.71 0.77 7.79
C ALA A 115 -16.57 1.92 6.77
N GLU A 116 -17.60 2.74 6.61
CA GLU A 116 -17.59 3.91 5.76
C GLU A 116 -17.02 5.11 6.52
N ILE A 117 -16.00 5.73 5.93
CA ILE A 117 -15.40 7.00 6.35
C ILE A 117 -15.12 7.78 5.08
N LYS A 118 -15.71 8.96 5.00
CA LYS A 118 -15.57 9.87 3.87
C LYS A 118 -14.11 10.35 3.74
N ASP A 119 -13.65 10.48 2.50
CA ASP A 119 -12.36 11.08 2.10
C ASP A 119 -11.08 10.35 2.61
N ASP A 120 -11.19 9.22 3.31
CA ASP A 120 -10.05 8.41 3.79
C ASP A 120 -9.87 7.11 2.97
N CYS A 121 -8.69 6.50 3.04
CA CYS A 121 -8.29 5.33 2.26
C CYS A 121 -8.11 4.08 3.13
N VAL A 122 -8.79 3.00 2.73
CA VAL A 122 -8.62 1.65 3.29
C VAL A 122 -7.25 1.07 2.92
N PHE A 123 -6.94 -0.13 3.43
CA PHE A 123 -5.61 -0.74 3.40
C PHE A 123 -4.56 0.08 4.17
N THR A 124 -4.99 0.84 5.16
CA THR A 124 -4.11 1.64 6.02
C THR A 124 -4.41 1.39 7.49
N VAL A 125 -3.38 1.47 8.32
CA VAL A 125 -3.57 1.45 9.78
C VAL A 125 -4.38 2.66 10.23
N GLU A 126 -4.17 3.81 9.59
CA GLU A 126 -4.87 5.07 9.85
C GLU A 126 -6.39 4.90 9.80
N TYR A 127 -6.95 4.26 8.77
CA TYR A 127 -8.38 4.05 8.62
C TYR A 127 -9.00 3.25 9.80
N SER A 128 -8.27 2.24 10.29
CA SER A 128 -8.68 1.46 11.47
C SER A 128 -8.65 2.30 12.75
N VAL A 129 -7.61 3.11 12.94
CA VAL A 129 -7.51 4.00 14.10
C VAL A 129 -8.60 5.08 14.05
N ARG A 130 -8.83 5.67 12.88
CA ARG A 130 -9.83 6.71 12.66
C ARG A 130 -11.25 6.21 12.93
N SER A 131 -11.64 5.05 12.39
CA SER A 131 -12.95 4.46 12.70
C SER A 131 -13.11 4.21 14.20
N ALA A 132 -12.08 3.74 14.89
CA ALA A 132 -12.13 3.56 16.34
C ALA A 132 -12.32 4.90 17.09
N ILE A 133 -11.61 5.96 16.71
CA ILE A 133 -11.77 7.29 17.28
C ILE A 133 -13.19 7.82 17.06
N MET A 134 -13.68 7.72 15.82
CA MET A 134 -15.04 8.14 15.44
C MET A 134 -16.09 7.43 16.30
N ALA A 135 -16.01 6.11 16.44
CA ALA A 135 -16.95 5.32 17.22
C ALA A 135 -16.95 5.71 18.70
N VAL A 136 -15.78 5.77 19.31
CA VAL A 136 -15.63 6.10 20.74
C VAL A 136 -16.14 7.51 21.03
N TYR A 137 -15.76 8.49 20.20
CA TYR A 137 -16.17 9.88 20.42
C TYR A 137 -17.68 10.05 20.27
N THR A 138 -18.27 9.38 19.27
CA THR A 138 -19.72 9.46 19.00
C THR A 138 -20.54 8.76 20.08
N LEU A 139 -20.24 7.50 20.39
CA LEU A 139 -21.05 6.70 21.33
C LEU A 139 -20.92 7.17 22.78
N LEU A 140 -19.74 7.65 23.18
CA LEU A 140 -19.53 8.20 24.54
C LEU A 140 -19.83 9.71 24.63
N LYS A 141 -20.26 10.34 23.53
CA LYS A 141 -20.59 11.78 23.46
C LYS A 141 -19.45 12.66 24.00
N LEU A 142 -18.22 12.34 23.62
CA LEU A 142 -17.06 13.11 24.05
C LEU A 142 -17.03 14.45 23.31
N ASP A 143 -16.75 15.54 24.03
CA ASP A 143 -16.52 16.86 23.43
C ASP A 143 -15.10 16.93 22.83
N LYS A 144 -14.89 16.14 21.77
CA LYS A 144 -13.62 16.03 21.04
C LYS A 144 -13.90 15.90 19.56
N LYS A 145 -13.06 16.54 18.74
CA LYS A 145 -13.10 16.41 17.29
C LYS A 145 -12.19 15.29 16.82
N VAL A 146 -12.68 14.50 15.86
CA VAL A 146 -11.85 13.55 15.14
C VAL A 146 -10.81 14.35 14.34
N PRO A 147 -9.51 14.02 14.40
CA PRO A 147 -8.50 14.70 13.59
C PRO A 147 -8.88 14.68 12.12
N GLU A 148 -8.75 15.77 11.39
CA GLU A 148 -9.12 15.81 9.97
C GLU A 148 -8.11 15.01 9.11
N ILE A 149 -8.55 14.57 7.94
CA ILE A 149 -7.66 14.00 6.93
C ILE A 149 -6.85 15.15 6.34
N TYR A 150 -5.55 14.93 6.10
CA TYR A 150 -4.69 15.99 5.56
C TYR A 150 -5.24 16.49 4.22
N ALA A 151 -5.61 17.77 4.18
CA ALA A 151 -6.33 18.43 3.09
C ALA A 151 -5.45 18.73 1.85
N SER A 152 -4.52 17.83 1.52
CA SER A 152 -3.49 18.04 0.49
C SER A 152 -4.07 18.31 -0.90
N GLN A 153 -5.23 17.75 -1.22
CA GLN A 153 -5.92 17.96 -2.50
C GLN A 153 -6.39 19.41 -2.70
N TYR A 154 -6.49 20.20 -1.62
CA TYR A 154 -6.87 21.60 -1.66
C TYR A 154 -5.67 22.55 -1.52
N ASP A 155 -4.47 22.04 -1.25
CA ASP A 155 -3.25 22.84 -1.20
C ASP A 155 -2.68 23.02 -2.61
N VAL A 156 -2.75 24.25 -3.13
CA VAL A 156 -2.26 24.60 -4.48
C VAL A 156 -0.80 24.21 -4.70
N ARG A 157 0.03 24.22 -3.64
CA ARG A 157 1.45 23.85 -3.73
C ARG A 157 1.60 22.36 -3.97
N VAL A 158 0.78 21.54 -3.30
CA VAL A 158 0.76 20.09 -3.50
C VAL A 158 0.20 19.79 -4.88
N VAL A 159 -0.90 20.42 -5.30
CA VAL A 159 -1.48 20.21 -6.63
C VAL A 159 -0.48 20.56 -7.75
N ALA A 160 0.23 21.67 -7.62
CA ALA A 160 1.29 22.06 -8.55
C ALA A 160 2.42 21.03 -8.60
N ALA A 161 2.95 20.64 -7.44
CA ALA A 161 4.01 19.64 -7.34
C ALA A 161 3.58 18.28 -7.91
N SER A 162 2.37 17.82 -7.60
CA SER A 162 1.78 16.59 -8.15
C SER A 162 1.64 16.66 -9.67
N THR A 163 1.21 17.79 -10.22
CA THR A 163 1.09 18.00 -11.67
C THR A 163 2.46 17.90 -12.35
N LYS A 164 3.49 18.52 -11.76
CA LYS A 164 4.86 18.42 -12.24
C LYS A 164 5.42 17.00 -12.19
N ALA A 165 5.15 16.28 -11.10
CA ALA A 165 5.57 14.89 -10.92
C ALA A 165 4.92 13.96 -11.95
N MET A 166 3.62 14.13 -12.24
CA MET A 166 2.91 13.37 -13.30
C MET A 166 3.48 13.62 -14.69
N PHE A 167 4.07 14.79 -14.94
CA PHE A 167 4.80 15.10 -16.17
C PHE A 167 6.26 14.63 -16.18
N SER A 168 6.68 13.86 -15.16
CA SER A 168 8.06 13.39 -14.98
C SER A 168 9.08 14.54 -14.90
N GLY A 169 8.68 15.66 -14.29
CA GLY A 169 9.52 16.85 -14.16
C GLY A 169 9.68 17.66 -15.46
N ARG A 170 9.12 17.20 -16.59
CA ARG A 170 9.13 17.95 -17.85
C ARG A 170 8.33 19.26 -17.73
N PRO A 171 8.58 20.26 -18.59
CA PRO A 171 7.78 21.46 -18.60
C PRO A 171 6.28 21.16 -18.79
N LEU A 172 5.44 21.76 -17.96
CA LEU A 172 3.99 21.68 -18.11
C LEU A 172 3.55 22.48 -19.34
N PRO A 173 2.44 22.09 -20.00
CA PRO A 173 1.80 22.94 -20.99
C PRO A 173 1.56 24.34 -20.41
N ALA A 174 1.98 25.38 -21.13
CA ALA A 174 1.90 26.78 -20.71
C ALA A 174 2.68 27.16 -19.42
N GLU A 175 3.63 26.33 -18.95
CA GLU A 175 4.43 26.62 -17.75
C GLU A 175 5.11 28.00 -17.81
N GLY A 176 5.66 28.36 -18.98
CA GLY A 176 6.30 29.68 -19.16
C GLY A 176 5.33 30.86 -19.05
N ILE A 177 4.07 30.69 -19.48
CA ILE A 177 3.03 31.73 -19.35
C ILE A 177 2.68 31.89 -17.87
N VAL A 178 2.44 30.80 -17.17
CA VAL A 178 2.10 30.83 -15.74
C VAL A 178 3.27 31.40 -14.93
N LYS A 179 4.51 30.98 -15.19
CA LYS A 179 5.71 31.57 -14.56
C LYS A 179 5.80 33.08 -14.77
N LYS A 180 5.54 33.54 -16.00
CA LYS A 180 5.52 34.98 -16.31
C LYS A 180 4.41 35.73 -15.57
N LEU A 181 3.22 35.13 -15.42
CA LEU A 181 2.09 35.72 -14.69
C LEU A 181 2.32 35.76 -13.18
N LEU A 182 3.06 34.78 -12.63
CA LEU A 182 3.35 34.69 -11.20
C LEU A 182 4.64 35.41 -10.80
N ALA A 183 5.45 35.90 -11.75
CA ALA A 183 6.68 36.61 -11.47
C ALA A 183 6.45 37.86 -10.61
N ASN A 184 7.28 38.07 -9.58
CA ASN A 184 7.18 39.15 -8.60
C ASN A 184 5.87 39.14 -7.78
N THR A 185 5.23 37.97 -7.63
CA THR A 185 4.07 37.77 -6.75
C THR A 185 4.44 36.87 -5.58
N THR A 186 3.56 36.77 -4.57
CA THR A 186 3.73 35.82 -3.46
C THR A 186 3.68 34.35 -3.87
N LEU A 187 3.28 34.06 -5.12
CA LEU A 187 3.20 32.71 -5.69
C LEU A 187 4.33 32.40 -6.68
N GLU A 188 5.36 33.26 -6.72
CA GLU A 188 6.54 32.99 -7.54
C GLU A 188 7.20 31.67 -7.10
N GLY A 189 7.55 30.82 -8.09
CA GLY A 189 8.13 29.50 -7.85
C GLY A 189 7.12 28.38 -7.53
N LEU A 190 5.81 28.64 -7.63
CA LEU A 190 4.77 27.63 -7.43
C LEU A 190 4.86 26.45 -8.43
N ILE A 191 5.25 26.71 -9.68
CA ILE A 191 5.39 25.70 -10.75
C ILE A 191 6.74 25.81 -11.47
#